data_AF-A0A364VED4-F1
#
_entry.id   AF-A0A364VED4-F1
#
_cell.length_a   1.000
_cell.length_b   1.000
_cell.length_c   1.000
_cell.angle_alpha   90.00
_cell.angle_beta   90.00
_cell.angle_gamma   90.00
#
_symmetry.space_group_name_H-M   'P 1'
#
loop_
_entity.id
_entity.type
_entity.pdbx_description
1 polymer ?
#
loop_
_entity_poly.entity_id
_entity_poly.type
_entity_poly.pdbx_seq_one_letter_code
_entity_poly.pdbx_strand_id
1 'polypeptide(L)'
;MGICNVTPDSFSDGGDHAEAPAAIAAARRMIADGADIIDIGGESTRPGAKPVDPAEEMGRVLPVIRELAAADLGGGTGQRPQISIDTMHARTAEAALSAGADIVNDVSGGLADPDLLRVCAQAAVPVCLMHWGKQQWSDQLRSKQQWSEEHLGKGQPRGEGHADEIVAEVRDGLLRRVDAALGVGVQKKNIILDPGIGFAKSAADNWALLAALDELVALGFPLLLGASRKRFLTALRPGPDGNPGTPQSADSATAATSALAAAAGVWAVRVHNVAPSRAAVDVAHCIATGSGPEVPEGWRARRG
;
A
#
# COMPACT_ATOMS: atom_id res chain seq x y z
N MET A 1 5.72 -5.33 0.08
CA MET A 1 4.56 -5.43 -0.83
C MET A 1 4.75 -4.48 -2.01
N GLY A 2 4.96 -5.02 -3.22
CA GLY A 2 5.12 -4.23 -4.46
C GLY A 2 3.77 -3.92 -5.11
N ILE A 3 3.57 -2.66 -5.52
CA ILE A 3 2.31 -2.17 -6.13
C ILE A 3 2.31 -2.45 -7.64
N CYS A 4 1.43 -3.33 -8.10
CA CYS A 4 1.22 -3.69 -9.50
C CYS A 4 -0.17 -3.20 -9.97
N ASN A 5 -0.25 -1.95 -10.43
CA ASN A 5 -1.50 -1.42 -10.97
C ASN A 5 -1.71 -1.89 -12.41
N VAL A 6 -2.91 -2.40 -12.69
CA VAL A 6 -3.39 -2.80 -14.01
C VAL A 6 -4.50 -1.84 -14.42
N THR A 7 -4.11 -0.61 -14.76
CA THR A 7 -5.06 0.44 -15.16
C THR A 7 -4.60 1.12 -16.45
N PRO A 8 -5.52 1.51 -17.35
CA PRO A 8 -5.20 2.19 -18.61
C PRO A 8 -4.43 3.49 -18.43
N ASP A 9 -4.70 4.21 -17.35
CA ASP A 9 -4.05 5.50 -17.03
C ASP A 9 -2.59 5.34 -16.57
N SER A 10 -2.04 4.12 -16.54
CA SER A 10 -0.65 3.88 -16.15
C SER A 10 0.32 3.89 -17.32
N PHE A 11 -0.10 3.59 -18.54
CA PHE A 11 0.74 3.65 -19.74
C PHE A 11 -0.16 3.83 -20.97
N SER A 12 0.03 4.92 -21.71
CA SER A 12 -0.62 5.15 -23.00
C SER A 12 -0.15 4.09 -24.01
N ASP A 13 -1.02 3.13 -24.38
CA ASP A 13 -1.23 2.63 -25.76
C ASP A 13 -2.10 1.35 -25.78
N GLY A 14 -3.39 1.52 -26.12
CA GLY A 14 -4.37 0.59 -26.72
C GLY A 14 -4.32 -0.93 -26.48
N GLY A 15 -5.30 -1.43 -25.69
CA GLY A 15 -5.88 -2.78 -25.77
C GLY A 15 -6.01 -3.49 -24.42
N ASP A 16 -7.19 -4.06 -24.10
CA ASP A 16 -7.46 -4.74 -22.81
C ASP A 16 -6.50 -5.92 -22.49
N HIS A 17 -5.83 -6.47 -23.51
CA HIS A 17 -4.80 -7.50 -23.37
C HIS A 17 -3.35 -6.98 -23.40
N ALA A 18 -3.12 -5.70 -23.74
CA ALA A 18 -1.78 -5.11 -23.73
C ALA A 18 -1.30 -4.81 -22.30
N GLU A 19 -2.22 -4.60 -21.36
CA GLU A 19 -1.91 -4.23 -19.98
C GLU A 19 -1.44 -5.42 -19.12
N ALA A 20 -2.01 -6.61 -19.30
CA ALA A 20 -1.66 -7.77 -18.49
C ALA A 20 -0.20 -8.23 -18.69
N PRO A 21 0.35 -8.39 -19.91
CA PRO A 21 1.76 -8.73 -20.11
C PRO A 21 2.72 -7.72 -19.47
N ALA A 22 2.40 -6.41 -19.55
CA ALA A 22 3.20 -5.36 -18.94
C ALA A 22 3.17 -5.44 -17.40
N ALA A 23 1.99 -5.68 -16.82
CA ALA A 23 1.81 -5.88 -15.38
C ALA A 23 2.53 -7.14 -14.89
N ILE A 24 2.43 -8.26 -15.62
CA ILE A 24 3.17 -9.50 -15.32
C ILE A 24 4.68 -9.24 -15.35
N ALA A 25 5.19 -8.57 -16.37
CA ALA A 25 6.60 -8.22 -16.47
C ALA A 25 7.05 -7.29 -15.33
N ALA A 26 6.20 -6.33 -14.92
CA ALA A 26 6.46 -5.47 -13.78
C ALA A 26 6.49 -6.25 -12.45
N ALA A 27 5.54 -7.15 -12.23
CA ALA A 27 5.50 -8.03 -11.07
C ALA A 27 6.76 -8.91 -11.01
N ARG A 28 7.18 -9.53 -12.11
CA ARG A 28 8.43 -10.33 -12.18
C ARG A 28 9.67 -9.51 -11.82
N ARG A 29 9.75 -8.24 -12.24
CA ARG A 29 10.83 -7.33 -11.80
C ARG A 29 10.76 -7.03 -10.32
N MET A 30 9.58 -6.73 -9.78
CA MET A 30 9.40 -6.49 -8.34
C MET A 30 9.82 -7.71 -7.50
N ILE A 31 9.53 -8.93 -7.97
CA ILE A 31 9.95 -10.17 -7.32
C ILE A 31 11.48 -10.30 -7.36
N ALA A 32 12.10 -10.04 -8.51
CA ALA A 32 13.56 -10.05 -8.63
C ALA A 32 14.23 -8.99 -7.73
N ASP A 33 13.56 -7.85 -7.51
CA ASP A 33 13.98 -6.79 -6.59
C ASP A 33 13.74 -7.13 -5.10
N GLY A 34 13.14 -8.29 -4.80
CA GLY A 34 12.94 -8.80 -3.43
C GLY A 34 11.56 -8.53 -2.82
N ALA A 35 10.51 -8.38 -3.63
CA ALA A 35 9.15 -8.26 -3.11
C ALA A 35 8.61 -9.61 -2.60
N ASP A 36 8.25 -9.67 -1.31
CA ASP A 36 7.60 -10.84 -0.70
C ASP A 36 6.11 -10.97 -1.06
N ILE A 37 5.48 -9.84 -1.41
CA ILE A 37 4.06 -9.73 -1.75
C ILE A 37 3.92 -8.84 -2.99
N ILE A 38 3.14 -9.27 -3.98
CA ILE A 38 2.72 -8.45 -5.12
C ILE A 38 1.25 -8.09 -4.95
N ASP A 39 0.94 -6.80 -4.90
CA ASP A 39 -0.41 -6.28 -4.71
C ASP A 39 -0.96 -5.73 -6.03
N ILE A 40 -1.97 -6.41 -6.55
CA ILE A 40 -2.51 -6.22 -7.89
C ILE A 40 -3.80 -5.42 -7.80
N GLY A 41 -3.87 -4.26 -8.44
CA GLY A 41 -5.05 -3.40 -8.41
C GLY A 41 -5.57 -3.09 -9.81
N GLY A 42 -6.87 -3.34 -10.05
CA GLY A 42 -7.54 -3.04 -11.33
C GLY A 42 -8.28 -1.71 -11.34
N GLU A 43 -8.46 -1.10 -10.17
CA GLU A 43 -9.15 0.18 -9.97
C GLU A 43 -8.22 1.21 -9.35
N SER A 44 -8.18 2.41 -9.93
CA SER A 44 -7.41 3.52 -9.37
C SER A 44 -8.15 4.11 -8.17
N THR A 45 -7.54 4.02 -6.99
CA THR A 45 -8.07 4.65 -5.76
C THR A 45 -7.57 6.09 -5.60
N ARG A 46 -7.07 6.72 -6.67
CA ARG A 46 -6.60 8.11 -6.64
C ARG A 46 -7.78 9.10 -6.62
N PRO A 47 -7.63 10.28 -5.99
CA PRO A 47 -8.68 11.29 -6.03
C PRO A 47 -9.01 11.71 -7.46
N GLY A 48 -10.29 11.59 -7.85
CA GLY A 48 -10.80 11.94 -9.18
C GLY A 48 -10.89 10.78 -10.18
N ALA A 49 -10.46 9.57 -9.79
CA ALA A 49 -10.66 8.38 -10.62
C ALA A 49 -12.15 8.05 -10.76
N LYS A 50 -12.55 7.55 -11.92
CA LYS A 50 -13.91 7.06 -12.16
C LYS A 50 -14.05 5.66 -11.56
N PRO A 51 -15.18 5.35 -10.89
CA PRO A 51 -15.47 3.98 -10.49
C PRO A 51 -15.40 3.04 -11.68
N VAL A 52 -14.83 1.85 -11.47
CA VAL A 52 -14.71 0.81 -12.49
C VAL A 52 -15.77 -0.27 -12.22
N ASP A 53 -16.44 -0.76 -13.27
CA ASP A 53 -17.37 -1.88 -13.10
C ASP A 53 -16.60 -3.13 -12.64
N PRO A 54 -17.11 -3.92 -11.67
CA PRO A 54 -16.41 -5.12 -11.20
C PRO A 54 -16.03 -6.10 -12.32
N ALA A 55 -16.81 -6.21 -13.40
CA ALA A 55 -16.46 -7.06 -14.53
C ALA A 55 -15.22 -6.55 -15.29
N GLU A 56 -15.09 -5.24 -15.43
CA GLU A 56 -13.93 -4.60 -16.04
C GLU A 56 -12.69 -4.72 -15.13
N GLU A 57 -12.84 -4.48 -13.83
CA GLU A 57 -11.79 -4.68 -12.84
C GLU A 57 -11.27 -6.13 -12.87
N MET A 58 -12.17 -7.12 -12.85
CA MET A 58 -11.83 -8.54 -12.99
C MET A 58 -11.12 -8.84 -14.31
N GLY A 59 -11.55 -8.24 -15.43
CA GLY A 59 -10.91 -8.38 -16.74
C GLY A 59 -9.44 -7.95 -16.73
N ARG A 60 -9.12 -6.91 -15.96
CA ARG A 60 -7.75 -6.40 -15.78
C ARG A 60 -6.91 -7.31 -14.88
N VAL A 61 -7.41 -7.68 -13.70
CA VAL A 61 -6.57 -8.31 -12.66
C VAL A 61 -6.43 -9.83 -12.79
N LEU A 62 -7.49 -10.54 -13.22
CA LEU A 62 -7.49 -12.01 -13.19
C LEU A 62 -6.43 -12.66 -14.10
N PRO A 63 -6.15 -12.15 -15.32
CA PRO A 63 -5.06 -12.70 -16.14
C PRO A 63 -3.69 -12.62 -15.44
N VAL A 64 -3.42 -11.51 -14.75
CA VAL A 64 -2.15 -11.29 -14.02
C VAL A 64 -2.07 -12.23 -12.81
N ILE A 65 -3.14 -12.35 -12.03
CA ILE A 65 -3.19 -13.24 -10.85
C ILE A 65 -2.96 -14.70 -11.27
N ARG A 66 -3.66 -15.18 -12.30
CA ARG A 66 -3.53 -16.57 -12.77
C ARG A 66 -2.11 -16.89 -13.24
N GLU A 67 -1.51 -15.99 -14.02
CA GLU A 67 -0.14 -16.16 -14.49
C GLU A 67 0.85 -16.22 -13.33
N LEU A 68 0.75 -15.31 -12.36
CA LEU A 68 1.66 -15.28 -11.23
C LEU A 68 1.46 -16.46 -10.27
N ALA A 69 0.22 -16.94 -10.11
CA ALA A 69 -0.09 -18.11 -9.29
C ALA A 69 0.42 -19.42 -9.92
N ALA A 70 0.41 -19.52 -11.25
CA ALA A 70 0.87 -20.70 -11.98
C ALA A 70 2.39 -20.73 -12.23
N ALA A 71 3.04 -19.56 -12.24
CA ALA A 71 4.45 -19.46 -12.53
C ALA A 71 5.32 -19.96 -11.36
N ASP A 72 6.39 -20.69 -11.69
CA ASP A 72 7.47 -20.96 -10.75
C ASP A 72 8.32 -19.70 -10.59
N LEU A 73 7.89 -18.86 -9.64
CA LEU A 73 8.48 -17.54 -9.38
C LEU A 73 9.49 -17.56 -8.24
N GLY A 74 10.01 -18.74 -7.85
CA GLY A 74 10.91 -18.95 -6.72
C GLY A 74 12.18 -18.10 -6.81
N GLY A 75 12.09 -16.86 -6.34
CA GLY A 75 13.15 -15.87 -6.37
C GLY A 75 14.23 -16.23 -5.37
N GLY A 76 15.20 -17.07 -5.76
CA GLY A 76 16.40 -17.42 -4.99
C GLY A 76 16.18 -18.18 -3.67
N THR A 77 15.02 -18.05 -3.02
CA THR A 77 14.66 -18.59 -1.70
C THR A 77 13.76 -19.83 -1.79
N GLY A 78 13.31 -20.20 -2.98
CA GLY A 78 12.46 -21.37 -3.22
C GLY A 78 10.99 -21.22 -2.82
N GLN A 79 10.55 -20.02 -2.41
CA GLN A 79 9.14 -19.72 -2.12
C GLN A 79 8.57 -18.73 -3.13
N ARG A 80 7.35 -18.98 -3.60
CA ARG A 80 6.62 -18.01 -4.43
C ARG A 80 6.23 -16.79 -3.59
N PRO A 81 6.23 -15.57 -4.16
CA PRO A 81 5.65 -14.41 -3.50
C PRO A 81 4.15 -14.61 -3.23
N GLN A 82 3.64 -13.99 -2.18
CA GLN A 82 2.19 -13.93 -1.96
C GLN A 82 1.54 -12.96 -2.94
N ILE A 83 0.34 -13.27 -3.39
CA ILE A 83 -0.44 -12.44 -4.30
C ILE A 83 -1.55 -11.77 -3.50
N SER A 84 -1.57 -10.44 -3.50
CA SER A 84 -2.62 -9.62 -2.89
C SER A 84 -3.49 -8.99 -3.99
N ILE A 85 -4.80 -8.96 -3.79
CA ILE A 85 -5.74 -8.22 -4.64
C ILE A 85 -6.16 -6.92 -3.94
N ASP A 86 -5.85 -5.77 -4.54
CA ASP A 86 -6.31 -4.43 -4.12
C ASP A 86 -7.68 -4.18 -4.75
N THR A 87 -8.74 -4.44 -3.98
CA THR A 87 -10.13 -4.28 -4.43
C THR A 87 -11.06 -3.93 -3.28
N MET A 88 -12.10 -3.16 -3.61
CA MET A 88 -13.21 -2.83 -2.71
C MET A 88 -14.47 -3.67 -3.01
N HIS A 89 -14.43 -4.51 -4.05
CA HIS A 89 -15.60 -5.27 -4.53
C HIS A 89 -15.52 -6.73 -4.09
N ALA A 90 -16.56 -7.22 -3.40
CA ALA A 90 -16.60 -8.60 -2.91
C ALA A 90 -16.51 -9.62 -4.06
N ARG A 91 -17.16 -9.32 -5.20
CA ARG A 91 -17.14 -10.18 -6.39
C ARG A 91 -15.74 -10.28 -7.01
N THR A 92 -15.00 -9.17 -7.08
CA THR A 92 -13.61 -9.17 -7.57
C THR A 92 -12.72 -9.95 -6.61
N ALA A 93 -12.87 -9.75 -5.29
CA ALA A 93 -12.13 -10.50 -4.28
C ALA A 93 -12.37 -12.02 -4.40
N GLU A 94 -13.63 -12.47 -4.49
CA GLU A 94 -13.97 -13.89 -4.65
C GLU A 94 -13.34 -14.51 -5.91
N ALA A 95 -13.42 -13.80 -7.04
CA ALA A 95 -12.83 -14.26 -8.29
C ALA A 95 -11.29 -14.29 -8.25
N ALA A 96 -10.67 -13.30 -7.60
CA ALA A 96 -9.22 -13.22 -7.42
C ALA A 96 -8.70 -14.35 -6.52
N LEU A 97 -9.38 -14.66 -5.42
CA LEU A 97 -9.06 -15.78 -4.54
C LEU A 97 -9.17 -17.12 -5.29
N SER A 98 -10.25 -17.29 -6.07
CA SER A 98 -10.42 -18.46 -6.94
C SER A 98 -9.33 -18.59 -8.02
N ALA A 99 -8.72 -17.47 -8.42
CA ALA A 99 -7.63 -17.43 -9.38
C ALA A 99 -6.23 -17.64 -8.76
N GLY A 100 -6.12 -17.68 -7.43
CA GLY A 100 -4.87 -17.96 -6.71
C GLY A 100 -4.31 -16.79 -5.90
N ALA A 101 -5.09 -15.72 -5.67
CA ALA A 101 -4.71 -14.69 -4.71
C ALA A 101 -4.71 -15.24 -3.27
N ASP A 102 -3.78 -14.75 -2.46
CA ASP A 102 -3.53 -15.17 -1.07
C ASP A 102 -4.07 -14.16 -0.04
N ILE A 103 -4.18 -12.88 -0.41
CA ILE A 103 -4.54 -11.76 0.48
C ILE A 103 -5.56 -10.85 -0.22
N VAL A 104 -6.54 -10.33 0.53
CA VAL A 104 -7.41 -9.24 0.06
C VAL A 104 -6.97 -7.93 0.70
N ASN A 105 -6.71 -6.90 -0.09
CA ASN A 105 -6.37 -5.56 0.37
C ASN A 105 -7.54 -4.61 0.09
N ASP A 106 -8.29 -4.24 1.13
CA ASP A 106 -9.46 -3.40 1.01
C ASP A 106 -9.20 -2.01 1.61
N VAL A 107 -8.95 -1.04 0.72
CA VAL A 107 -8.73 0.36 1.10
C VAL A 107 -9.96 1.00 1.75
N SER A 108 -11.15 0.41 1.65
CA SER A 108 -12.35 0.89 2.33
C SER A 108 -12.47 0.36 3.77
N GLY A 109 -11.76 -0.72 4.12
CA GLY A 109 -11.92 -1.42 5.38
C GLY A 109 -13.32 -2.02 5.55
N GLY A 110 -13.88 -2.63 4.51
CA GLY A 110 -15.20 -3.24 4.49
C GLY A 110 -16.36 -2.23 4.45
N LEU A 111 -16.10 -1.00 3.98
CA LEU A 111 -17.10 0.09 3.94
C LEU A 111 -17.69 0.36 2.55
N ALA A 112 -17.03 -0.14 1.51
CA ALA A 112 -17.51 0.01 0.13
C ALA A 112 -18.53 -1.08 -0.21
N ASP A 113 -18.20 -2.33 0.07
CA ASP A 113 -19.04 -3.50 -0.18
C ASP A 113 -19.29 -4.28 1.13
N PRO A 114 -20.56 -4.44 1.57
CA PRO A 114 -20.89 -5.11 2.83
C PRO A 114 -20.57 -6.62 2.84
N ASP A 115 -20.34 -7.23 1.67
CA ASP A 115 -20.11 -8.68 1.57
C ASP A 115 -18.61 -9.05 1.55
N LEU A 116 -17.71 -8.08 1.35
CA LEU A 116 -16.26 -8.34 1.19
C LEU A 116 -15.65 -9.04 2.40
N LEU A 117 -15.99 -8.60 3.62
CA LEU A 117 -15.48 -9.24 4.85
C LEU A 117 -16.01 -10.68 4.99
N ARG A 118 -17.22 -10.96 4.51
CA ARG A 118 -17.79 -12.32 4.52
C ARG A 118 -17.06 -13.23 3.55
N VAL A 119 -16.72 -12.73 2.36
CA VAL A 119 -15.87 -13.46 1.39
C VAL A 119 -14.53 -13.83 2.02
N CYS A 120 -13.87 -12.88 2.69
CA CYS A 120 -12.59 -13.14 3.37
C CYS A 120 -12.71 -14.15 4.51
N ALA A 121 -13.80 -14.07 5.30
CA ALA A 121 -14.09 -15.02 6.37
C ALA A 121 -14.29 -16.45 5.84
N GLN A 122 -15.08 -16.61 4.76
CA GLN A 122 -15.36 -17.90 4.15
C GLN A 122 -14.13 -18.53 3.50
N ALA A 123 -13.31 -17.73 2.82
CA ALA A 123 -12.06 -18.18 2.22
C ALA A 123 -10.94 -18.42 3.25
N ALA A 124 -11.11 -17.97 4.50
CA ALA A 124 -10.12 -18.06 5.57
C ALA A 124 -8.75 -17.45 5.22
N VAL A 125 -8.75 -16.36 4.45
CA VAL A 125 -7.55 -15.65 3.99
C VAL A 125 -7.31 -14.34 4.77
N PRO A 126 -6.08 -13.82 4.81
CA PRO A 126 -5.79 -12.48 5.33
C PRO A 126 -6.53 -11.36 4.57
N VAL A 127 -6.98 -10.36 5.32
CA VAL A 127 -7.57 -9.12 4.80
C VAL A 127 -6.89 -7.90 5.42
N CYS A 128 -6.45 -6.97 4.56
CA CYS A 128 -5.97 -5.66 4.98
C CYS A 128 -7.14 -4.67 5.06
N LEU A 129 -7.29 -4.04 6.23
CA LEU A 129 -8.35 -3.08 6.54
C LEU A 129 -7.75 -1.70 6.74
N MET A 130 -7.94 -0.83 5.76
CA MET A 130 -7.40 0.53 5.80
C MET A 130 -8.36 1.52 6.48
N HIS A 131 -7.80 2.51 7.19
CA HIS A 131 -8.55 3.69 7.60
C HIS A 131 -8.81 4.63 6.42
N TRP A 132 -9.98 4.48 5.79
CA TRP A 132 -10.35 5.20 4.58
C TRP A 132 -10.70 6.70 4.78
N GLY A 133 -11.39 7.04 5.88
CA GLY A 133 -11.94 8.39 6.09
C GLY A 133 -13.03 8.77 5.07
N LYS A 134 -14.00 7.87 4.84
CA LYS A 134 -14.99 7.92 3.73
C LYS A 134 -15.66 9.28 3.52
N GLN A 135 -15.97 10.00 4.60
CA GLN A 135 -16.64 11.31 4.51
C GLN A 135 -15.68 12.38 4.01
N GLN A 136 -14.50 12.49 4.62
CA GLN A 136 -13.45 13.40 4.20
C GLN A 136 -12.90 13.04 2.80
N TRP A 137 -12.88 11.74 2.44
CA TRP A 137 -12.54 11.26 1.11
C TRP A 137 -13.56 11.74 0.07
N SER A 138 -14.86 11.58 0.35
CA SER A 138 -15.94 12.05 -0.51
C SER A 138 -15.92 13.58 -0.68
N ASP A 139 -15.61 14.33 0.37
CA ASP A 139 -15.46 15.79 0.32
C ASP A 139 -14.20 16.24 -0.44
N GLN A 140 -13.10 15.48 -0.35
CA GLN A 140 -11.90 15.71 -1.15
C GLN A 140 -12.15 15.44 -2.65
N LEU A 141 -12.93 14.41 -2.98
CA LEU A 141 -13.34 14.13 -4.36
C LEU A 141 -14.21 15.26 -4.94
N ARG A 142 -15.18 15.76 -4.15
CA ARG A 142 -16.03 16.90 -4.54
C ARG A 142 -15.25 18.20 -4.71
N SER A 143 -14.34 18.51 -3.77
CA SER A 143 -13.59 19.77 -3.80
C SER A 143 -12.59 19.84 -4.96
N LYS A 144 -11.92 18.74 -5.33
CA LYS A 144 -11.03 18.72 -6.51
C LYS A 144 -11.73 18.97 -7.85
N GLN A 145 -13.03 18.67 -7.98
CA GLN A 145 -13.80 19.03 -9.19
C GLN A 145 -14.14 20.53 -9.25
N GLN A 146 -13.96 21.28 -8.18
CA GLN A 146 -14.33 22.70 -8.08
C GLN A 146 -13.15 23.65 -7.77
N TRP A 147 -11.96 23.16 -7.41
CA TRP A 147 -10.88 23.98 -6.86
C TRP A 147 -9.63 23.99 -7.75
N SER A 148 -9.16 25.18 -8.13
CA SER A 148 -7.90 25.39 -8.83
C SER A 148 -6.70 24.96 -7.97
N GLU A 149 -5.62 24.52 -8.63
CA GLU A 149 -4.38 24.02 -8.00
C GLU A 149 -3.72 25.01 -7.01
N GLU A 150 -4.08 26.30 -7.11
CA GLU A 150 -3.58 27.41 -6.29
C GLU A 150 -3.89 27.27 -4.77
N HIS A 151 -4.88 26.45 -4.39
CA HIS A 151 -5.29 26.26 -2.99
C HIS A 151 -4.62 25.09 -2.26
N LEU A 152 -3.80 24.28 -2.95
CA LEU A 152 -3.19 23.05 -2.40
C LEU A 152 -2.02 23.29 -1.42
N GLY A 153 -1.65 24.56 -1.16
CA GLY A 153 -0.47 24.93 -0.38
C GLY A 153 -0.71 25.61 0.98
N LYS A 154 -1.97 25.82 1.40
CA LYS A 154 -2.27 26.50 2.68
C LYS A 154 -3.05 25.60 3.63
N GLY A 155 -2.40 24.54 4.13
CA GLY A 155 -2.89 23.88 5.34
C GLY A 155 -2.86 24.91 6.47
N GLN A 156 -4.03 25.33 6.95
CA GLN A 156 -4.08 26.20 8.13
C GLN A 156 -3.37 25.49 9.29
N PRO A 157 -2.60 26.21 10.13
CA PRO A 157 -2.06 25.64 11.35
C PRO A 157 -3.23 25.13 12.19
N ARG A 158 -3.35 23.81 12.28
CA ARG A 158 -4.28 23.18 13.22
C ARG A 158 -3.64 23.27 14.61
N GLY A 159 -4.45 23.62 15.60
CA GLY A 159 -4.00 24.01 16.94
C GLY A 159 -3.25 22.92 17.71
N GLU A 160 -2.80 23.26 18.92
CA GLU A 160 -2.25 22.30 19.89
C GLU A 160 -3.23 21.12 20.08
N GLY A 161 -2.72 19.89 20.06
CA GLY A 161 -3.52 18.66 20.19
C GLY A 161 -3.95 17.98 18.88
N HIS A 162 -3.78 18.63 17.72
CA HIS A 162 -4.22 18.06 16.44
C HIS A 162 -3.57 16.70 16.10
N ALA A 163 -2.29 16.52 16.45
CA ALA A 163 -1.58 15.26 16.19
C ALA A 163 -2.20 14.09 16.99
N ASP A 164 -2.52 14.31 18.27
CA ASP A 164 -3.12 13.29 19.12
C ASP A 164 -4.54 12.94 18.65
N GLU A 165 -5.30 13.94 18.20
CA GLU A 165 -6.66 13.75 17.67
C GLU A 165 -6.67 12.84 16.44
N ILE A 166 -5.80 13.09 15.45
CA ILE A 166 -5.79 12.27 14.22
C ILE A 166 -5.29 10.85 14.51
N VAL A 167 -4.33 10.69 15.42
CA VAL A 167 -3.85 9.36 15.84
C VAL A 167 -4.97 8.59 16.52
N ALA A 168 -5.69 9.22 17.46
CA ALA A 168 -6.85 8.63 18.12
C ALA A 168 -7.98 8.28 17.14
N GLU A 169 -8.32 9.18 16.21
CA GLU A 169 -9.33 8.95 15.17
C GLU A 169 -9.00 7.69 14.36
N VAL A 170 -7.76 7.59 13.87
CA VAL A 170 -7.31 6.46 13.06
C VAL A 170 -7.31 5.16 13.86
N ARG A 171 -6.76 5.19 15.08
CA ARG A 171 -6.73 4.03 15.98
C ARG A 171 -8.14 3.49 16.24
N ASP A 172 -9.04 4.35 16.67
CA ASP A 172 -10.40 3.96 17.02
C ASP A 172 -11.18 3.53 15.77
N GLY A 173 -10.92 4.17 14.63
CA GLY A 173 -11.46 3.77 13.33
C GLY A 173 -11.05 2.36 12.92
N LEU A 174 -9.76 2.03 13.05
CA LEU A 174 -9.23 0.69 12.77
C LEU A 174 -9.82 -0.36 13.71
N LEU A 175 -9.93 -0.08 15.01
CA LEU A 175 -10.56 -1.01 15.96
C LEU A 175 -12.03 -1.28 15.63
N ARG A 176 -12.78 -0.27 15.17
CA ARG A 176 -14.15 -0.50 14.64
C ARG A 176 -14.17 -1.41 13.41
N ARG A 177 -13.11 -1.42 12.59
CA ARG A 177 -13.00 -2.34 11.45
C ARG A 177 -12.67 -3.76 11.91
N VAL A 178 -11.79 -3.89 12.90
CA VAL A 178 -11.50 -5.16 13.57
C VAL A 178 -12.79 -5.79 14.10
N ASP A 179 -13.59 -5.03 14.86
CA ASP A 179 -14.86 -5.54 15.42
C ASP A 179 -15.83 -6.02 14.33
N ALA A 180 -15.92 -5.28 13.22
CA ALA A 180 -16.75 -5.66 12.08
C ALA A 180 -16.27 -6.96 11.41
N ALA A 181 -14.96 -7.11 11.20
CA ALA A 181 -14.36 -8.31 10.61
C ALA A 181 -14.54 -9.53 11.51
N LEU A 182 -14.27 -9.41 12.81
CA LEU A 182 -14.48 -10.48 13.79
C LEU A 182 -15.97 -10.86 13.86
N GLY A 183 -16.87 -9.87 13.81
CA GLY A 183 -18.33 -10.07 13.88
C GLY A 183 -18.90 -10.91 12.73
N VAL A 184 -18.24 -10.93 11.56
CA VAL A 184 -18.63 -11.78 10.42
C VAL A 184 -17.78 -13.05 10.29
N GLY A 185 -16.89 -13.32 11.25
CA GLY A 185 -16.14 -14.57 11.34
C GLY A 185 -14.72 -14.55 10.76
N VAL A 186 -14.17 -13.38 10.38
CA VAL A 186 -12.74 -13.29 10.03
C VAL A 186 -11.90 -13.64 11.25
N GLN A 187 -10.93 -14.53 11.11
CA GLN A 187 -10.07 -14.91 12.23
C GLN A 187 -9.12 -13.76 12.58
N LYS A 188 -8.85 -13.52 13.88
CA LYS A 188 -7.92 -12.47 14.33
C LYS A 188 -6.56 -12.50 13.61
N LYS A 189 -6.00 -13.69 13.38
CA LYS A 189 -4.71 -13.90 12.70
C LYS A 189 -4.71 -13.48 11.22
N ASN A 190 -5.90 -13.31 10.64
CA ASN A 190 -6.11 -12.92 9.25
C ASN A 190 -6.43 -11.43 9.11
N ILE A 191 -6.34 -10.62 10.16
CA ILE A 191 -6.60 -9.18 10.07
C ILE A 191 -5.28 -8.43 10.02
N ILE A 192 -5.09 -7.61 8.98
CA ILE A 192 -3.99 -6.67 8.81
C ILE A 192 -4.58 -5.26 8.85
N LEU A 193 -3.93 -4.30 9.50
CA LEU A 193 -4.38 -2.92 9.60
C LEU A 193 -3.53 -2.00 8.72
N ASP A 194 -4.12 -0.95 8.15
CA ASP A 194 -3.39 0.12 7.45
C ASP A 194 -3.92 1.50 7.89
N PRO A 195 -3.08 2.42 8.41
CA PRO A 195 -3.54 3.74 8.87
C PRO A 195 -4.02 4.66 7.73
N GLY A 196 -3.86 4.25 6.47
CA GLY A 196 -4.36 4.95 5.30
C GLY A 196 -3.59 6.22 4.99
N ILE A 197 -2.25 6.13 4.94
CA ILE A 197 -1.39 7.29 4.63
C ILE A 197 -1.76 7.89 3.26
N GLY A 198 -2.02 9.20 3.26
CA GLY A 198 -2.42 9.98 2.10
C GLY A 198 -3.88 9.79 1.65
N PHE A 199 -4.70 9.04 2.39
CA PHE A 199 -6.15 8.93 2.17
C PHE A 199 -6.88 9.83 3.16
N ALA A 200 -7.56 10.85 2.64
CA ALA A 200 -8.33 11.80 3.44
C ALA A 200 -7.54 12.51 4.55
N LYS A 201 -6.22 12.64 4.39
CA LYS A 201 -5.28 13.17 5.38
C LYS A 201 -4.42 14.28 4.79
N SER A 202 -4.18 15.33 5.56
CA SER A 202 -3.23 16.41 5.26
C SER A 202 -1.78 15.95 5.40
N ALA A 203 -0.81 16.77 4.99
CA ALA A 203 0.60 16.46 5.20
C ALA A 203 0.92 16.32 6.71
N ALA A 204 0.39 17.21 7.56
CA ALA A 204 0.58 17.16 9.00
C ALA A 204 -0.03 15.88 9.61
N ASP A 205 -1.24 15.50 9.20
CA ASP A 205 -1.87 14.24 9.61
C ASP A 205 -0.98 13.03 9.31
N ASN A 206 -0.40 12.98 8.10
CA ASN A 206 0.48 11.87 7.71
C ASN A 206 1.76 11.82 8.56
N TRP A 207 2.35 12.97 8.88
CA TRP A 207 3.53 13.03 9.76
C TRP A 207 3.20 12.64 11.20
N ALA A 208 2.06 13.07 11.74
CA ALA A 208 1.61 12.67 13.07
C ALA A 208 1.43 11.14 13.16
N LEU A 209 0.81 10.52 12.16
CA LEU A 209 0.64 9.06 12.11
C LEU A 209 1.97 8.31 11.97
N LEU A 210 2.93 8.85 11.21
CA LEU A 210 4.27 8.28 11.12
C LEU A 210 5.05 8.41 12.44
N ALA A 211 4.82 9.47 13.21
CA ALA A 211 5.40 9.65 14.54
C ALA A 211 4.79 8.69 15.57
N ALA A 212 3.53 8.27 15.38
CA ALA A 212 2.80 7.38 16.27
C ALA A 212 2.78 5.91 15.81
N LEU A 213 3.77 5.47 15.02
CA LEU A 213 3.81 4.07 14.54
C LEU A 213 3.87 3.06 15.69
N ASP A 214 4.59 3.35 16.77
CA ASP A 214 4.68 2.48 17.95
C ASP A 214 3.29 2.25 18.58
N GLU A 215 2.45 3.29 18.65
CA GLU A 215 1.08 3.20 19.16
C GLU A 215 0.18 2.36 18.26
N LEU A 216 0.33 2.50 16.93
CA LEU A 216 -0.45 1.74 15.95
C LEU A 216 -0.03 0.27 15.93
N VAL A 217 1.27 -0.03 16.05
CA VAL A 217 1.79 -1.39 16.18
C VAL A 217 1.33 -2.04 17.49
N ALA A 218 1.24 -1.26 18.58
CA ALA A 218 0.75 -1.72 19.87
C ALA A 218 -0.71 -2.19 19.88
N LEU A 219 -1.48 -1.97 18.80
CA LEU A 219 -2.83 -2.54 18.64
C LEU A 219 -2.83 -4.08 18.55
N GLY A 220 -1.68 -4.70 18.30
CA GLY A 220 -1.52 -6.15 18.34
C GLY A 220 -2.02 -6.88 17.08
N PHE A 221 -2.04 -6.18 15.95
CA PHE A 221 -2.31 -6.70 14.62
C PHE A 221 -1.14 -6.36 13.69
N PRO A 222 -0.85 -7.19 12.66
CA PRO A 222 0.06 -6.80 11.58
C PRO A 222 -0.33 -5.43 11.00
N LEU A 223 0.64 -4.53 10.89
CA LEU A 223 0.45 -3.19 10.33
C LEU A 223 1.09 -3.10 8.93
N LEU A 224 0.31 -2.73 7.93
CA LEU A 224 0.76 -2.40 6.58
C LEU A 224 0.88 -0.87 6.45
N LEU A 225 1.98 -0.37 5.86
CA LEU A 225 2.19 1.06 5.64
C LEU A 225 2.37 1.40 4.16
N GLY A 226 1.39 2.12 3.59
CA GLY A 226 1.41 2.63 2.21
C GLY A 226 1.78 4.11 2.06
N ALA A 227 3.02 4.50 2.37
CA ALA A 227 3.48 5.89 2.25
C ALA A 227 4.11 6.25 0.87
N SER A 228 4.39 5.24 0.03
CA SER A 228 5.22 5.40 -1.17
C SER A 228 4.70 6.44 -2.15
N ARG A 229 5.58 7.37 -2.54
CA ARG A 229 5.34 8.43 -3.55
C ARG A 229 4.15 9.35 -3.27
N LYS A 230 3.65 9.39 -2.04
CA LYS A 230 2.54 10.27 -1.66
C LYS A 230 3.00 11.73 -1.64
N ARG A 231 2.07 12.66 -1.88
CA ARG A 231 2.34 14.10 -2.06
C ARG A 231 3.12 14.75 -0.91
N PHE A 232 2.94 14.31 0.33
CA PHE A 232 3.68 14.87 1.46
C PHE A 232 5.18 14.52 1.40
N LEU A 233 5.55 13.38 0.81
CA LEU A 233 6.95 13.00 0.56
C LEU A 233 7.52 13.73 -0.67
N THR A 234 6.72 13.97 -1.70
CA THR A 234 7.18 14.79 -2.83
C THR A 234 7.38 16.25 -2.42
N ALA A 235 6.56 16.77 -1.50
CA ALA A 235 6.74 18.09 -0.91
C ALA A 235 7.99 18.18 -0.02
N LEU A 236 8.38 17.08 0.65
CA LEU A 236 9.66 16.98 1.38
C LEU A 236 10.89 17.03 0.46
N ARG A 237 10.71 16.67 -0.82
CA ARG A 237 11.75 16.64 -1.85
C ARG A 237 11.39 17.59 -3.01
N PRO A 238 11.39 18.92 -2.77
CA PRO A 238 11.00 19.87 -3.79
C PRO A 238 11.98 19.87 -4.97
N GLY A 239 11.45 20.21 -6.15
CA GLY A 239 12.25 20.44 -7.35
C GLY A 239 13.03 21.75 -7.29
N PRO A 240 13.87 22.03 -8.31
CA PRO A 240 14.65 23.27 -8.40
C PRO A 240 13.79 24.54 -8.43
N ASP A 241 12.52 24.43 -8.83
CA ASP A 241 11.53 25.49 -8.86
C ASP A 241 10.83 25.72 -7.51
N GLY A 242 11.18 24.93 -6.47
CA GLY A 242 10.58 24.99 -5.14
C GLY A 242 9.22 24.29 -5.02
N ASN A 243 8.67 23.76 -6.12
CA ASN A 243 7.43 23.00 -6.09
C ASN A 243 7.67 21.56 -5.60
N PRO A 244 6.63 20.85 -5.11
CA PRO A 244 6.75 19.43 -4.79
C PRO A 244 7.35 18.64 -5.96
N GLY A 245 8.25 17.70 -5.65
CA GLY A 245 8.88 16.87 -6.67
C GLY A 245 7.92 15.92 -7.38
N THR A 246 8.46 15.12 -8.29
CA THR A 246 7.70 14.05 -8.95
C THR A 246 7.50 12.85 -8.02
N PRO A 247 6.49 11.99 -8.27
CA PRO A 247 6.35 10.73 -7.54
C PRO A 247 7.66 9.94 -7.45
N GLN A 248 8.42 9.84 -8.55
CA GLN A 248 9.69 9.10 -8.61
C GLN A 248 10.79 9.76 -7.77
N SER A 249 10.83 11.09 -7.69
CA SER A 249 11.81 11.80 -6.85
C SER A 249 11.68 11.50 -5.35
N ALA A 250 10.49 11.05 -4.92
CA ALA A 250 10.20 10.65 -3.55
C ALA A 250 10.63 9.21 -3.22
N ASP A 251 11.27 8.47 -4.13
CA ASP A 251 11.72 7.08 -3.85
C ASP A 251 12.75 7.02 -2.71
N SER A 252 13.66 8.00 -2.61
CA SER A 252 14.61 8.09 -1.48
C SER A 252 13.92 8.36 -0.13
N ALA A 253 12.95 9.28 -0.11
CA ALA A 253 12.13 9.55 1.07
C ALA A 253 11.23 8.35 1.44
N THR A 254 10.76 7.61 0.43
CA THR A 254 10.02 6.35 0.61
C THR A 254 10.91 5.28 1.25
N ALA A 255 12.15 5.13 0.81
CA ALA A 255 13.10 4.19 1.39
C ALA A 255 13.40 4.56 2.86
N ALA A 256 13.64 5.84 3.16
CA ALA A 256 13.83 6.31 4.53
C ALA A 256 12.61 6.01 5.43
N THR A 257 11.40 6.28 4.93
CA THR A 257 10.15 5.96 5.64
C THR A 257 10.00 4.45 5.84
N SER A 258 10.44 3.64 4.88
CA SER A 258 10.38 2.17 4.96
C SER A 258 11.32 1.61 6.02
N ALA A 259 12.53 2.16 6.16
CA ALA A 259 13.47 1.79 7.23
C ALA A 259 12.89 2.12 8.62
N LEU A 260 12.34 3.32 8.78
CA LEU A 260 11.73 3.75 10.05
C LEU A 260 10.50 2.90 10.41
N ALA A 261 9.66 2.58 9.43
CA ALA A 261 8.52 1.70 9.61
C ALA A 261 8.95 0.29 10.05
N ALA A 262 9.93 -0.30 9.37
CA ALA A 262 10.45 -1.61 9.73
C ALA A 262 11.08 -1.61 11.13
N ALA A 263 11.82 -0.56 11.49
CA ALA A 263 12.40 -0.40 12.83
C ALA A 263 11.34 -0.28 13.94
N ALA A 264 10.19 0.34 13.63
CA ALA A 264 9.04 0.45 14.54
C ALA A 264 8.20 -0.86 14.63
N GLY A 265 8.55 -1.91 13.88
CA GLY A 265 7.83 -3.18 13.90
C GLY A 265 6.62 -3.26 12.97
N VAL A 266 6.52 -2.36 11.98
CA VAL A 266 5.53 -2.47 10.90
C VAL A 266 5.73 -3.79 10.14
N TRP A 267 4.66 -4.55 9.93
CA TRP A 267 4.71 -5.88 9.33
C TRP A 267 5.12 -5.84 7.86
N ALA A 268 4.61 -4.87 7.09
CA ALA A 268 4.98 -4.70 5.70
C ALA A 268 4.89 -3.24 5.25
N VAL A 269 5.71 -2.87 4.26
CA VAL A 269 5.59 -1.61 3.53
C VAL A 269 5.05 -1.86 2.12
N ARG A 270 4.16 -0.98 1.66
CA ARG A 270 3.55 -1.02 0.32
C ARG A 270 4.16 0.05 -0.58
N VAL A 271 4.90 -0.38 -1.61
CA VAL A 271 5.83 0.49 -2.35
C VAL A 271 5.78 0.31 -3.87
N HIS A 272 6.06 1.39 -4.60
CA HIS A 272 6.19 1.36 -6.07
C HIS A 272 7.57 0.89 -6.53
N ASN A 273 8.63 1.34 -5.85
CA ASN A 273 10.01 0.97 -6.15
C ASN A 273 10.53 0.03 -5.05
N VAL A 274 10.65 -1.25 -5.40
CA VAL A 274 10.90 -2.33 -4.44
C VAL A 274 12.36 -2.31 -3.97
N ALA A 275 13.32 -2.32 -4.89
CA ALA A 275 14.75 -2.44 -4.56
C ALA A 275 15.25 -1.50 -3.43
N PRO A 276 15.03 -0.16 -3.48
CA PRO A 276 15.50 0.72 -2.40
C PRO A 276 14.74 0.50 -1.09
N SER A 277 13.47 0.12 -1.15
CA SER A 277 12.65 -0.14 0.04
C SER A 277 13.03 -1.49 0.68
N ARG A 278 13.37 -2.50 -0.12
CA ARG A 278 13.92 -3.79 0.35
C ARG A 278 15.22 -3.56 1.09
N ALA A 279 16.16 -2.82 0.49
CA ALA A 279 17.41 -2.47 1.15
C ALA A 279 17.19 -1.71 2.47
N ALA A 280 16.22 -0.79 2.52
CA ALA A 280 15.86 -0.07 3.74
C ALA A 280 15.33 -1.00 4.85
N VAL A 281 14.48 -1.97 4.50
CA VAL A 281 13.98 -3.00 5.42
C VAL A 281 15.12 -3.92 5.89
N ASP A 282 16.02 -4.33 4.99
CA ASP A 282 17.19 -5.15 5.32
C ASP A 282 18.12 -4.44 6.31
N VAL A 283 18.33 -3.12 6.14
CA VAL A 283 19.10 -2.31 7.09
C VAL A 283 18.43 -2.33 8.47
N ALA A 284 17.12 -2.10 8.55
CA ALA A 284 16.40 -2.14 9.82
C ALA A 284 16.53 -3.53 10.50
N HIS A 285 16.43 -4.62 9.72
CA HIS A 285 16.64 -5.98 10.22
C HIS A 285 18.06 -6.22 10.73
N CYS A 286 19.08 -5.78 9.99
CA CYS A 286 20.48 -5.94 10.40
C CYS A 286 20.78 -5.16 11.70
N ILE A 287 20.22 -3.95 11.84
CA ILE A 287 20.34 -3.16 13.07
C ILE A 287 19.66 -3.87 14.24
N ALA A 288 18.44 -4.38 14.05
CA ALA A 288 17.68 -5.06 15.10
C ALA A 288 18.34 -6.35 15.59
N THR A 289 19.03 -7.08 14.71
CA THR A 289 19.71 -8.34 15.03
C THR A 289 21.19 -8.17 15.40
N GLY A 290 21.77 -6.99 15.17
CA GLY A 290 23.20 -6.74 15.34
C GLY A 290 24.07 -7.56 14.37
N SER A 291 23.50 -8.07 13.28
CA SER A 291 24.16 -8.97 12.33
C SER A 291 23.80 -8.58 10.90
N GLY A 292 24.78 -8.66 10.00
CA GLY A 292 24.60 -8.36 8.58
C GLY A 292 25.47 -9.28 7.71
N PRO A 293 25.35 -9.19 6.38
CA PRO A 293 26.15 -10.01 5.48
C PRO A 293 27.65 -9.70 5.65
N GLU A 294 28.48 -10.73 5.60
CA GLU A 294 29.94 -10.56 5.59
C GLU A 294 30.39 -9.91 4.26
N VAL A 295 31.35 -9.00 4.37
CA VAL A 295 32.06 -8.48 3.20
C VAL A 295 33.07 -9.54 2.75
N PRO A 296 33.05 -10.02 1.50
CA PRO A 296 33.95 -11.07 1.04
C PRO A 296 35.42 -10.72 1.28
N GLU A 297 36.23 -11.70 1.70
CA GLU A 297 37.63 -11.55 2.15
C GLU A 297 38.58 -10.90 1.11
N GLY A 298 38.19 -10.86 -0.16
CA GLY A 298 38.93 -10.20 -1.25
C GLY A 298 38.41 -8.82 -1.68
N TRP A 299 37.33 -8.31 -1.07
CA TRP A 299 36.73 -7.05 -1.50
C TRP A 299 37.57 -5.85 -1.01
N ARG A 300 38.27 -5.20 -1.94
CA ARG A 300 38.96 -3.94 -1.68
C ARG A 300 38.03 -2.78 -2.01
N ALA A 301 37.72 -1.95 -1.01
CA ALA A 301 37.13 -0.64 -1.24
C ALA A 301 38.10 0.21 -2.09
N ARG A 302 37.86 0.33 -3.39
CA ARG A 302 38.46 1.42 -4.17
C ARG A 302 37.76 2.71 -3.75
N ARG A 303 38.21 3.32 -2.67
CA ARG A 303 37.82 4.68 -2.33
C ARG A 303 38.45 5.61 -3.37
N GLY A 304 37.60 6.24 -4.19
CA GLY A 304 37.91 7.50 -4.85
C GLY A 304 37.52 8.65 -3.93
#